data_AF-A0A5F2GZ06-F1
#
_entry.id   AF-A0A5F2GZ06-F1
#
_cell.length_a   1.000
_cell.length_b   1.000
_cell.length_c   1.000
_cell.angle_alpha   90.00
_cell.angle_beta   90.00
_cell.angle_gamma   90.00
#
_symmetry.space_group_name_H-M   'P 1'
#
loop_
_entity.id
_entity.type
_entity.pdbx_description
1 polymer ?
#
loop_
_entity_poly.entity_id
_entity_poly.type
_entity_poly.pdbx_seq_one_letter_code
_entity_poly.pdbx_strand_id
1 'polypeptide(L)'
;MSRFEPKNSYTPLTASPLPWPDIEAFYVSLTETAFDQQPIVDLIRHIRLAYAEGRIHATTSMHTLVVSVNNPIELNRENLRVDYHFGSREWAFGYFSKPFKPAEFVRRYPKPLGIEKFDSFVTMIGW
;
A
#
# COMPACT_ATOMS: atom_id res chain seq x y z
N MET A 1 15.82 -43.73 -0.84
CA MET A 1 15.39 -42.60 0.00
C MET A 1 15.06 -41.43 -0.91
N SER A 2 13.79 -41.24 -1.27
CA SER A 2 13.36 -40.12 -2.11
C SER A 2 13.27 -38.88 -1.23
N ARG A 3 14.09 -37.87 -1.51
CA ARG A 3 14.00 -36.57 -0.84
C ARG A 3 12.73 -35.90 -1.36
N PHE A 4 11.72 -35.78 -0.51
CA PHE A 4 10.60 -34.88 -0.75
C PHE A 4 11.18 -33.46 -0.79
N GLU A 5 11.41 -32.93 -1.99
CA GLU A 5 11.48 -31.49 -2.17
C GLU A 5 10.05 -30.99 -2.12
N PRO A 6 9.64 -30.20 -1.11
CA PRO A 6 8.33 -29.57 -1.17
C PRO A 6 8.36 -28.63 -2.37
N LYS A 7 7.66 -29.00 -3.45
CA LYS A 7 7.35 -28.06 -4.54
C LYS A 7 6.73 -26.84 -3.87
N ASN A 8 7.36 -25.69 -4.07
CA ASN A 8 6.91 -24.43 -3.53
C ASN A 8 5.54 -24.10 -4.17
N SER A 9 4.45 -24.57 -3.56
CA SER A 9 3.09 -24.51 -4.10
C SER A 9 2.48 -23.14 -3.83
N TYR A 10 3.20 -22.08 -4.18
CA TYR A 10 2.69 -20.74 -4.02
C TYR A 10 1.72 -20.41 -5.15
N THR A 11 0.48 -20.12 -4.80
CA THR A 11 -0.51 -19.55 -5.70
C THR A 11 -0.63 -18.06 -5.40
N PRO A 12 -0.31 -17.17 -6.36
CA PRO A 12 -0.47 -15.74 -6.19
C PRO A 12 -1.91 -15.38 -5.84
N LEU A 13 -2.08 -14.56 -4.79
CA LEU A 13 -3.37 -13.94 -4.48
C LEU A 13 -3.35 -12.54 -5.09
N THR A 14 -4.09 -12.37 -6.18
CA THR A 14 -4.09 -11.13 -6.95
C THR A 14 -5.37 -10.34 -6.76
N ALA A 15 -5.27 -9.02 -6.76
CA ALA A 15 -6.39 -8.09 -6.83
C ALA A 15 -6.24 -7.17 -8.04
N SER A 16 -7.35 -6.86 -8.70
CA SER A 16 -7.37 -5.81 -9.72
C SER A 16 -7.17 -4.45 -9.03
N PRO A 17 -6.32 -3.58 -9.59
CA PRO A 17 -6.23 -2.22 -9.10
C PRO A 17 -7.54 -1.48 -9.34
N LEU A 18 -7.85 -0.55 -8.42
CA LEU A 18 -8.98 0.34 -8.54
C LEU A 18 -8.54 1.66 -9.22
N PRO A 19 -9.41 2.31 -10.00
CA PRO A 19 -9.16 3.66 -10.45
C PRO A 19 -8.91 4.60 -9.28
N TRP A 20 -7.88 5.45 -9.39
CA TRP A 20 -7.54 6.40 -8.35
C TRP A 20 -8.70 7.30 -7.87
N PRO A 21 -9.60 7.81 -8.75
CA PRO A 21 -10.78 8.56 -8.29
C PRO A 21 -11.68 7.77 -7.35
N ASP A 22 -11.84 6.46 -7.58
CA ASP A 22 -12.68 5.59 -6.77
C ASP A 22 -12.04 5.34 -5.39
N ILE A 23 -10.72 5.18 -5.34
CA ILE A 23 -9.96 5.07 -4.10
C ILE A 23 -10.07 6.38 -3.30
N GLU A 24 -9.89 7.53 -3.94
CA GLU A 24 -10.04 8.83 -3.27
C GLU A 24 -11.45 9.01 -2.69
N ALA A 25 -12.49 8.74 -3.49
CA ALA A 25 -13.88 8.83 -3.06
C ALA A 25 -14.18 7.93 -1.85
N PHE A 26 -13.62 6.72 -1.83
CA PHE A 26 -13.73 5.82 -0.69
C PHE A 26 -13.18 6.46 0.61
N TYR A 27 -11.96 7.01 0.60
CA TYR A 27 -11.37 7.62 1.80
C TYR A 27 -12.02 8.95 2.21
N VAL A 28 -12.53 9.71 1.24
CA VAL A 28 -13.37 10.89 1.54
C VAL A 28 -14.63 10.45 2.29
N SER A 29 -15.32 9.41 1.82
CA SER A 29 -16.52 8.91 2.50
C SER A 29 -16.24 8.38 3.93
N LEU A 30 -15.07 7.78 4.17
CA LEU A 30 -14.66 7.34 5.52
C LEU A 30 -14.40 8.53 6.46
N THR A 31 -13.87 9.62 5.93
CA THR A 31 -13.63 10.87 6.68
C THR A 31 -14.95 11.48 7.16
N GLU A 32 -16.00 11.38 6.34
CA GLU A 32 -17.33 11.89 6.67
C GLU A 32 -18.10 10.99 7.65
N THR A 33 -17.86 9.67 7.63
CA THR A 33 -18.75 8.69 8.30
C THR A 33 -18.13 7.90 9.45
N ALA A 34 -16.80 7.86 9.59
CA ALA A 34 -16.14 7.00 10.57
C ALA A 34 -15.00 7.67 11.35
N PHE A 35 -13.91 8.05 10.68
CA PHE A 35 -12.71 8.60 11.30
C PHE A 35 -11.93 9.44 10.28
N ASP A 36 -11.23 10.49 10.73
CA ASP A 36 -10.52 11.42 9.83
C ASP A 36 -9.38 10.70 9.08
N GLN A 37 -9.63 10.49 7.78
CA GLN A 37 -8.70 9.91 6.79
C GLN A 37 -8.21 10.95 5.78
N GLN A 38 -8.37 12.25 6.07
CA GLN A 38 -7.84 13.31 5.22
C GLN A 38 -6.35 13.10 4.86
N PRO A 39 -5.48 12.59 5.76
CA PRO A 39 -4.09 12.34 5.39
C PRO A 39 -3.92 11.31 4.28
N ILE A 40 -4.71 10.23 4.27
CA ILE A 40 -4.68 9.25 3.16
C ILE A 40 -5.22 9.88 1.88
N VAL A 41 -6.27 10.69 1.96
CA VAL A 41 -6.78 11.45 0.79
C VAL A 41 -5.69 12.34 0.19
N ASP A 42 -4.94 13.06 1.03
CA ASP A 42 -3.83 13.92 0.60
C ASP A 42 -2.70 13.09 -0.03
N LEU A 43 -2.38 11.93 0.55
CA LEU A 43 -1.40 11.00 -0.02
C LEU A 43 -1.85 10.47 -1.40
N ILE A 44 -3.12 10.09 -1.56
CA ILE A 44 -3.66 9.61 -2.84
C ILE A 44 -3.55 10.70 -3.91
N ARG A 45 -3.95 11.93 -3.58
CA ARG A 45 -3.84 13.08 -4.49
C ARG A 45 -2.40 13.34 -4.89
N HIS A 46 -1.48 13.29 -3.93
CA HIS A 46 -0.05 13.39 -4.21
C HIS A 46 0.40 12.29 -5.18
N ILE A 47 0.07 11.03 -4.92
CA ILE A 47 0.47 9.92 -5.77
C ILE A 47 -0.03 10.10 -7.20
N ARG A 48 -1.30 10.48 -7.35
CA ARG A 48 -1.94 10.74 -8.65
C ARG A 48 -1.22 11.83 -9.45
N LEU A 49 -0.72 12.87 -8.78
CA LEU A 49 -0.04 14.00 -9.42
C LEU A 49 1.43 13.68 -9.72
N ALA A 50 2.13 13.05 -8.78
CA ALA A 50 3.56 12.79 -8.86
C ALA A 50 3.91 11.55 -9.72
N TYR A 51 3.03 10.55 -9.79
CA TYR A 51 3.30 9.25 -10.43
C TYR A 51 2.25 8.88 -11.49
N ALA A 52 1.67 9.89 -12.15
CA ALA A 52 0.56 9.77 -13.10
C ALA A 52 0.82 8.84 -14.31
N GLU A 53 2.08 8.53 -14.62
CA GLU A 53 2.50 7.69 -15.77
C GLU A 53 2.18 6.19 -15.63
N GLY A 54 1.34 5.82 -14.66
CA GLY A 54 0.76 4.46 -14.59
C GLY A 54 1.69 3.38 -14.04
N ARG A 55 2.85 3.75 -13.47
CA ARG A 55 3.73 2.78 -12.79
C ARG A 55 3.17 2.32 -11.46
N ILE A 56 2.44 3.19 -10.75
CA ILE A 56 1.91 2.90 -9.43
C ILE A 56 0.42 2.62 -9.52
N HIS A 57 0.06 1.43 -9.06
CA HIS A 57 -1.30 0.94 -8.95
C HIS A 57 -1.69 0.81 -7.48
N ALA A 58 -2.99 0.91 -7.19
CA ALA A 58 -3.48 0.72 -5.84
C ALA A 58 -4.83 0.02 -5.78
N THR A 59 -5.12 -0.54 -4.62
CA THR A 59 -6.42 -1.05 -4.22
C THR A 59 -6.62 -0.80 -2.72
N THR A 60 -7.82 -1.04 -2.21
CA THR A 60 -8.14 -0.86 -0.79
C THR A 60 -8.48 -2.19 -0.14
N SER A 61 -8.08 -2.35 1.13
CA SER A 61 -8.48 -3.48 1.97
C SER A 61 -8.92 -2.93 3.32
N MET A 62 -10.24 -2.89 3.55
CA MET A 62 -10.83 -2.18 4.68
C MET A 62 -10.37 -0.70 4.71
N HIS A 63 -9.47 -0.32 5.63
CA HIS A 63 -8.92 1.03 5.72
C HIS A 63 -7.49 1.14 5.18
N THR A 64 -6.88 0.03 4.79
CA THR A 64 -5.50 -0.03 4.31
C THR A 64 -5.44 0.29 2.82
N LEU A 65 -4.57 1.24 2.46
CA LEU A 65 -4.22 1.50 1.08
C LEU A 65 -3.11 0.52 0.69
N VAL A 66 -3.35 -0.29 -0.33
CA VAL A 66 -2.35 -1.23 -0.87
C VAL A 66 -1.85 -0.67 -2.18
N VAL A 67 -0.55 -0.40 -2.26
CA VAL A 67 0.13 0.22 -3.40
C VAL A 67 1.15 -0.77 -3.97
N SER A 68 1.23 -0.88 -5.29
CA SER A 68 2.17 -1.78 -5.97
C SER A 68 2.52 -1.26 -7.36
N VAL A 69 3.68 -1.66 -7.88
CA VAL A 69 4.05 -1.46 -9.29
C VAL A 69 3.55 -2.56 -10.22
N ASN A 70 2.96 -3.62 -9.66
CA ASN A 70 2.41 -4.73 -10.42
C ASN A 70 0.93 -4.52 -10.74
N ASN A 71 0.54 -4.90 -11.95
CA ASN A 71 -0.85 -5.01 -12.37
C ASN A 71 -1.06 -6.38 -13.06
N PRO A 72 -1.81 -7.33 -12.45
CA PRO A 72 -2.59 -7.18 -11.22
C PRO A 72 -1.72 -7.11 -9.95
N ILE A 73 -2.27 -6.55 -8.87
CA ILE A 73 -1.58 -6.39 -7.58
C ILE A 73 -1.49 -7.76 -6.89
N GLU A 74 -0.30 -8.23 -6.57
CA GLU A 74 -0.09 -9.45 -5.77
C GLU A 74 -0.10 -9.13 -4.28
N LEU A 75 -1.14 -9.52 -3.54
CA LEU A 75 -1.34 -9.07 -2.15
C LEU A 75 -0.26 -9.55 -1.17
N ASN A 76 0.49 -10.60 -1.51
CA ASN A 76 1.53 -11.18 -0.66
C ASN A 76 2.95 -10.82 -1.11
N ARG A 77 3.11 -9.95 -2.13
CA ARG A 77 4.40 -9.65 -2.74
C ARG A 77 4.44 -8.29 -3.41
N GLU A 78 5.60 -7.65 -3.42
CA GLU A 78 5.88 -6.38 -4.08
C GLU A 78 4.75 -5.34 -3.89
N ASN A 79 4.30 -5.18 -2.64
CA ASN A 79 3.31 -4.18 -2.29
C ASN A 79 3.66 -3.47 -0.98
N LEU A 80 3.31 -2.18 -0.93
CA LEU A 80 3.34 -1.34 0.24
C LEU A 80 1.92 -1.24 0.77
N ARG A 81 1.75 -1.56 2.05
CA ARG A 81 0.52 -1.34 2.79
C ARG A 81 0.67 -0.09 3.63
N VAL A 82 -0.28 0.82 3.48
CA VAL A 82 -0.29 2.11 4.16
C VAL A 82 -1.57 2.25 4.95
N ASP A 83 -1.41 2.44 6.26
CA ASP A 83 -2.48 2.77 7.19
C ASP A 83 -2.19 4.13 7.83
N TYR A 84 -3.26 4.87 8.12
CA TYR A 84 -3.19 6.07 8.95
C TYR A 84 -4.05 5.87 10.20
N HIS A 85 -3.39 5.90 11.36
CA HIS A 85 -4.00 5.74 12.67
C HIS A 85 -4.38 7.11 13.22
N PHE A 86 -5.64 7.52 13.03
CA PHE A 86 -6.15 8.81 13.49
C PHE A 86 -5.89 9.06 14.98
N GLY A 87 -6.13 8.06 15.84
CA GLY A 87 -5.99 8.18 17.29
C GLY A 87 -4.57 8.52 17.77
N SER A 88 -3.53 7.95 17.14
CA SER A 88 -2.14 8.27 17.45
C SER A 88 -1.53 9.33 16.53
N ARG A 89 -2.23 9.71 15.46
CA ARG A 89 -1.74 10.60 14.39
C ARG A 89 -0.45 10.09 13.75
N GLU A 90 -0.41 8.79 13.50
CA GLU A 90 0.74 8.11 12.92
C GLU A 90 0.37 7.35 11.65
N TRP A 91 1.33 7.28 10.74
CA TRP A 91 1.34 6.39 9.60
C TRP A 91 1.92 5.04 10.01
N ALA A 92 1.44 3.96 9.39
CA ALA A 92 2.07 2.65 9.42
C ALA A 92 2.31 2.18 7.99
N PHE A 93 3.58 1.98 7.64
CA PHE A 93 4.03 1.56 6.32
C PHE A 93 4.61 0.16 6.45
N GLY A 94 4.03 -0.81 5.74
CA GLY A 94 4.50 -2.20 5.70
C GLY A 94 4.79 -2.63 4.27
N TYR A 95 6.06 -2.93 3.97
CA TYR A 95 6.47 -3.38 2.63
C TYR A 95 6.69 -4.88 2.59
N PHE A 96 6.06 -5.58 1.65
CA PHE A 96 6.14 -7.03 1.49
C PHE A 96 6.81 -7.35 0.17
N SER A 97 8.09 -7.73 0.15
CA SER A 97 8.80 -8.08 -1.10
C SER A 97 8.67 -9.54 -1.52
N LYS A 98 8.31 -10.44 -0.59
CA LYS A 98 8.26 -11.89 -0.84
C LYS A 98 7.03 -12.55 -0.19
N PRO A 99 6.43 -13.57 -0.85
CA PRO A 99 5.33 -14.33 -0.28
C PRO A 99 5.75 -15.06 1.00
N PHE A 100 4.83 -15.15 1.96
CA PHE A 100 5.00 -15.88 3.23
C PHE A 100 6.21 -15.46 4.07
N LYS A 101 6.81 -14.31 3.76
CA LYS A 101 7.82 -13.68 4.58
C LYS A 101 7.19 -12.52 5.34
N PRO A 102 7.70 -12.20 6.54
CA PRO A 102 7.38 -10.94 7.18
C PRO A 102 7.66 -9.77 6.23
N ALA A 103 6.99 -8.65 6.49
CA ALA A 103 7.30 -7.40 5.80
C ALA A 103 8.81 -7.11 5.91
N GLU A 104 9.43 -6.75 4.80
CA GLU A 104 10.84 -6.39 4.72
C GLU A 104 11.15 -5.18 5.59
N PHE A 105 10.20 -4.26 5.69
CA PHE A 105 10.18 -3.31 6.79
C PHE A 105 8.75 -2.98 7.21
N VAL A 106 8.60 -2.65 8.49
CA VAL A 106 7.43 -2.00 9.06
C VAL A 106 7.92 -0.74 9.75
N ARG A 107 7.45 0.42 9.32
CA ARG A 107 7.86 1.72 9.87
C ARG A 107 6.65 2.54 10.23
N ARG A 108 6.78 3.30 11.32
CA ARG A 108 5.78 4.26 11.76
C ARG A 108 6.33 5.67 11.66
N TYR A 109 5.48 6.60 11.26
CA TYR A 109 5.87 8.00 11.09
C TYR A 109 4.81 8.92 11.65
N PRO A 110 5.19 10.04 12.29
CA PRO A 110 4.24 11.11 12.61
C PRO A 110 3.49 11.61 11.38
N LYS A 111 2.22 12.04 11.56
CA LYS A 111 1.34 12.64 10.53
C LYS A 111 2.07 13.50 9.48
N PRO A 112 2.89 14.52 9.84
CA PRO A 112 3.46 15.44 8.83
C PRO A 112 4.46 14.79 7.88
N LEU A 113 5.00 13.61 8.18
CA LEU A 113 6.04 12.97 7.40
C LEU A 113 5.52 11.98 6.34
N GLY A 114 4.20 11.71 6.30
CA GLY A 114 3.64 10.63 5.46
C GLY A 114 4.03 10.70 4.00
N ILE A 115 3.82 11.86 3.36
CA ILE A 115 4.11 12.08 1.93
C ILE A 115 5.62 11.97 1.67
N GLU A 116 6.45 12.68 2.43
CA GLU A 116 7.91 12.63 2.29
C GLU A 116 8.44 11.19 2.42
N LYS A 117 7.91 10.41 3.37
CA LYS A 117 8.32 9.02 3.59
C LYS A 117 7.81 8.06 2.52
N PHE A 118 6.68 8.36 1.89
CA PHE A 118 6.25 7.66 0.69
C PHE A 118 7.21 7.90 -0.47
N ASP A 119 7.56 9.15 -0.76
CA ASP A 119 8.50 9.47 -1.85
C ASP A 119 9.89 8.88 -1.60
N SER A 120 10.35 8.93 -0.35
CA SER A 120 11.59 8.29 0.08
C SER A 120 11.56 6.78 -0.15
N PHE A 121 10.42 6.14 0.10
CA PHE A 121 10.23 4.72 -0.13
C PHE A 121 10.27 4.39 -1.63
N VAL A 122 9.51 5.11 -2.45
CA VAL A 122 9.50 4.92 -3.92
C VAL A 122 10.91 5.03 -4.48
N THR A 123 11.66 6.05 -4.06
CA THR A 123 13.06 6.24 -4.45
C THR A 123 13.97 5.11 -3.99
N MET A 124 13.82 4.65 -2.75
CA MET A 124 14.66 3.60 -2.15
C MET A 124 14.45 2.24 -2.83
N ILE A 125 13.21 1.88 -3.16
CA ILE A 125 12.89 0.60 -3.81
C ILE A 125 13.08 0.69 -5.34
N GLY A 126 13.04 1.88 -5.92
CA GLY A 126 13.13 2.09 -7.37
C GLY A 126 11.79 1.84 -8.07
N TRP A 127 10.70 2.27 -7.45
CA TRP A 127 9.35 2.25 -8.03
C TRP A 127 9.11 3.44 -8.96
#